data_AF-A0A529KQX5-F1
#
_entry.id   AF-A0A529KQX5-F1
#
_cell.length_a   1.000
_cell.length_b   1.000
_cell.length_c   1.000
_cell.angle_alpha   90.00
_cell.angle_beta   90.00
_cell.angle_gamma   90.00
#
_symmetry.space_group_name_H-M   'P 1'
#
loop_
_entity.id
_entity.type
_entity.pdbx_description
1 polymer ?
#
loop_
_entity_poly.entity_id
_entity_poly.type
_entity_poly.pdbx_seq_one_letter_code
_entity_poly.pdbx_strand_id
1 'polypeptide(L)'
;MIYNNPIAYGVDVTPAILRTLEDVEQIICIKEESGDIRRVTDLYNEFGDRFAVFCGVDDLILESLALGVTGWVSGMTNAWPEECVRIFELGQTGKFAEALQLYRIMTPAFHLDTSVKLVQYIKLAE
;
A
#
# COMPACT_ATOMS: atom_id res chain seq x y z
N MET A 1 9.27 5.92 -8.82
CA MET A 1 8.58 5.51 -7.58
C MET A 1 9.64 5.15 -6.56
N ILE A 2 9.61 5.78 -5.38
CA ILE A 2 10.36 5.33 -4.21
C ILE A 2 9.64 4.14 -3.59
N TYR A 3 10.39 3.20 -3.06
CA TYR A 3 9.85 2.06 -2.32
C TYR A 3 10.40 2.06 -0.90
N ASN A 4 9.52 2.12 0.10
CA ASN A 4 9.91 2.11 1.50
C ASN A 4 9.41 0.84 2.20
N ASN A 5 10.33 -0.08 2.53
CA ASN A 5 10.06 -1.26 3.34
C ASN A 5 11.22 -1.50 4.34
N PRO A 6 11.24 -0.74 5.45
CA PRO A 6 12.28 -0.88 6.47
C PRO A 6 12.34 -2.27 7.12
N ILE A 7 11.22 -3.00 7.16
CA ILE A 7 11.17 -4.35 7.75
C ILE A 7 12.04 -5.31 6.92
N ALA A 8 11.93 -5.27 5.59
CA ALA A 8 12.69 -6.14 4.70
C ALA A 8 14.13 -5.65 4.44
N TYR A 9 14.34 -4.34 4.32
CA TYR A 9 15.62 -3.77 3.89
C TYR A 9 16.49 -3.22 5.03
N GLY A 10 15.96 -3.08 6.25
CA GLY A 10 16.68 -2.56 7.41
C GLY A 10 16.98 -1.06 7.36
N VAL A 11 16.47 -0.34 6.36
CA VAL A 11 16.59 1.11 6.19
C VAL A 11 15.23 1.74 5.92
N ASP A 12 14.93 2.85 6.60
CA ASP A 12 13.66 3.57 6.46
C ASP A 12 13.84 4.84 5.63
N VAL A 13 12.98 5.03 4.63
CA VAL A 13 12.79 6.31 3.94
C VAL A 13 11.79 7.13 4.76
N THR A 14 12.30 7.79 5.78
CA THR A 14 11.51 8.72 6.60
C THR A 14 11.04 9.93 5.77
N PRO A 15 9.99 10.66 6.20
CA PRO A 15 9.61 11.92 5.56
C PRO A 15 10.78 12.90 5.44
N ALA A 16 11.63 13.01 6.46
CA ALA A 16 12.83 13.87 6.39
C ALA A 16 13.81 13.46 5.27
N ILE A 17 13.99 12.16 5.02
CA ILE A 17 14.81 11.66 3.91
C ILE A 17 14.11 11.94 2.58
N LEU A 18 12.81 11.67 2.48
CA LEU A 18 12.05 11.92 1.25
C LEU A 18 12.07 13.41 0.86
N ARG A 19 12.09 14.33 1.83
CA ARG A 19 12.22 15.77 1.61
C ARG A 19 13.52 16.14 0.88
N THR A 20 14.62 15.41 1.10
CA THR A 20 15.88 15.63 0.37
C THR A 20 15.78 15.31 -1.12
N LEU A 21 14.71 14.60 -1.52
CA LEU A 21 14.43 14.20 -2.90
C LEU A 21 13.27 15.02 -3.51
N GLU A 22 12.72 16.01 -2.77
CA GLU A 22 11.55 16.80 -3.17
C GLU A 22 11.75 17.55 -4.50
N ASP A 23 12.96 18.05 -4.75
CA ASP A 23 13.29 18.79 -5.98
C ASP A 23 13.54 17.87 -7.20
N VAL A 24 13.53 16.55 -7.02
CA VAL A 24 13.74 15.60 -8.13
C VAL A 24 12.40 15.32 -8.82
N GLU A 25 12.16 16.03 -9.93
CA GLU A 25 10.89 15.99 -10.68
C GLU A 25 10.47 14.57 -11.11
N GLN A 26 11.44 13.68 -11.41
CA GLN A 26 11.16 12.31 -11.85
C GLN A 26 10.69 11.40 -10.70
N ILE A 27 10.91 11.81 -9.44
CA ILE A 27 10.42 11.09 -8.27
C ILE A 27 9.04 11.65 -7.94
N ILE A 28 7.99 10.95 -8.40
CA ILE A 28 6.60 11.44 -8.32
C ILE A 28 5.73 10.67 -7.32
N CYS A 29 6.23 9.57 -6.77
CA CYS A 29 5.43 8.68 -5.93
C CYS A 29 6.27 7.83 -4.98
N ILE A 30 5.63 7.37 -3.92
CA ILE A 30 6.17 6.45 -2.92
C ILE A 30 5.21 5.28 -2.73
N LYS A 31 5.71 4.05 -2.83
CA LYS A 31 5.07 2.85 -2.30
C LYS A 31 5.44 2.75 -0.83
N GLU A 32 4.46 2.97 0.04
CA GLU A 32 4.66 2.94 1.48
C GLU A 32 4.34 1.54 2.03
N GLU A 33 5.36 0.86 2.53
CA GLU A 33 5.31 -0.52 3.01
C GLU A 33 6.03 -0.67 4.36
N SER A 34 6.04 0.38 5.19
CA SER A 34 6.62 0.29 6.54
C SER A 34 5.79 -0.53 7.53
N GLY A 35 4.53 -0.80 7.20
CA GLY A 35 3.54 -1.38 8.13
C GLY A 35 2.97 -0.38 9.13
N ASP A 36 3.42 0.88 9.10
CA ASP A 36 2.88 1.95 9.94
C ASP A 36 1.90 2.82 9.15
N ILE A 37 0.60 2.59 9.37
CA ILE A 37 -0.46 3.33 8.68
C ILE A 37 -0.38 4.86 8.89
N ARG A 38 0.21 5.32 10.01
CA ARG A 38 0.40 6.76 10.28
C ARG A 38 1.28 7.42 9.23
N ARG A 39 2.20 6.66 8.62
CA ARG A 39 3.13 7.15 7.61
C ARG A 39 2.38 7.72 6.39
N VAL A 40 1.23 7.18 6.04
CA VAL A 40 0.40 7.71 4.94
C VAL A 40 -0.01 9.16 5.23
N THR A 41 -0.56 9.41 6.42
CA THR A 41 -0.96 10.77 6.84
C THR A 41 0.23 11.71 7.01
N ASP A 42 1.34 11.22 7.58
CA ASP A 42 2.56 12.03 7.75
C ASP A 42 3.11 12.49 6.40
N LEU A 43 3.09 11.63 5.37
CA LEU A 43 3.51 11.98 4.02
C LEU A 43 2.61 13.07 3.41
N TYR A 44 1.30 12.94 3.52
CA TYR A 44 0.38 13.98 3.02
C TYR A 44 0.50 15.29 3.77
N ASN A 45 0.68 15.26 5.10
CA ASN A 45 0.88 16.48 5.89
C ASN A 45 2.17 17.21 5.52
N GLU A 46 3.24 16.45 5.24
CA GLU A 46 4.56 17.00 4.94
C GLU A 46 4.67 17.52 3.51
N PHE A 47 4.04 16.84 2.55
CA PHE A 47 4.26 17.04 1.11
C PHE A 47 3.02 17.46 0.31
N GLY A 48 1.83 17.45 0.91
CA GLY A 48 0.58 17.64 0.19
C GLY A 48 0.46 16.67 -0.99
N ASP A 49 0.20 17.21 -2.18
CA ASP A 49 0.05 16.43 -3.42
C ASP A 49 1.36 16.21 -4.18
N ARG A 50 2.52 16.57 -3.62
CA ARG A 50 3.82 16.46 -4.32
C ARG A 50 4.18 15.01 -4.68
N PHE A 51 3.79 14.05 -3.84
CA PHE A 51 4.03 12.63 -4.09
C PHE A 51 2.70 11.87 -4.04
N ALA A 52 2.42 11.06 -5.07
CA ALA A 52 1.37 10.06 -4.97
C ALA A 52 1.80 8.96 -3.99
N VAL A 53 0.97 8.68 -2.99
CA VAL A 53 1.23 7.65 -1.98
C VAL A 53 0.50 6.38 -2.37
N PHE A 54 1.21 5.27 -2.45
CA PHE A 54 0.67 3.94 -2.75
C PHE A 54 0.73 3.06 -1.52
N CYS A 55 -0.36 2.35 -1.23
CA CYS A 55 -0.36 1.28 -0.24
C CYS A 55 0.55 0.15 -0.71
N GLY A 56 1.48 -0.26 0.14
CA GLY A 56 2.41 -1.35 -0.14
C GLY A 56 2.18 -2.63 0.65
N VAL A 57 1.39 -2.57 1.74
CA VAL A 57 1.05 -3.74 2.56
C VAL A 57 -0.42 -4.12 2.32
N ASP A 58 -0.66 -5.33 1.85
CA ASP A 58 -2.00 -5.74 1.41
C ASP A 58 -3.05 -5.71 2.54
N ASP A 59 -2.66 -6.03 3.77
CA ASP A 59 -3.54 -6.00 4.94
C ASP A 59 -3.66 -4.62 5.62
N LEU A 60 -3.25 -3.55 4.92
CA LEU A 60 -3.51 -2.15 5.31
C LEU A 60 -4.30 -1.39 4.25
N ILE A 61 -4.79 -2.07 3.20
CA ILE A 61 -5.40 -1.39 2.05
C ILE A 61 -6.65 -0.60 2.43
N LEU A 62 -7.49 -1.10 3.34
CA LEU A 62 -8.76 -0.46 3.67
C LEU A 62 -8.53 0.86 4.42
N GLU A 63 -7.63 0.84 5.39
CA GLU A 63 -7.19 2.02 6.14
C GLU A 63 -6.47 3.01 5.21
N SER A 64 -5.60 2.51 4.33
CA SER A 64 -4.87 3.33 3.37
C SER A 64 -5.82 4.08 2.43
N LEU A 65 -6.86 3.41 1.92
CA LEU A 65 -7.90 4.02 1.11
C LEU A 65 -8.67 5.11 1.88
N ALA A 66 -8.97 4.87 3.16
CA ALA A 66 -9.61 5.88 4.01
C ALA A 66 -8.73 7.12 4.23
N LEU A 67 -7.40 6.96 4.18
CA LEU A 67 -6.41 8.04 4.28
C LEU A 67 -6.05 8.67 2.94
N GLY A 68 -6.63 8.20 1.83
CA GLY A 68 -6.53 8.84 0.52
C GLY A 68 -5.37 8.38 -0.36
N VAL A 69 -4.80 7.20 -0.14
CA VAL A 69 -3.76 6.66 -1.04
C VAL A 69 -4.22 6.67 -2.51
N THR A 70 -3.30 6.99 -3.41
CA THR A 70 -3.55 7.06 -4.85
C THR A 70 -3.72 5.68 -5.49
N GLY A 71 -3.08 4.67 -4.92
CA GLY A 71 -3.09 3.33 -5.47
C GLY A 71 -2.59 2.27 -4.50
N TRP A 72 -2.52 1.04 -5.01
CA TRP A 72 -2.14 -0.14 -4.25
C TRP A 72 -1.21 -1.01 -5.11
N VAL A 73 -0.06 -1.36 -4.57
CA VAL A 73 0.90 -2.27 -5.21
C VAL A 73 0.94 -3.55 -4.41
N SER A 74 0.21 -4.56 -4.90
CA SER A 74 -0.07 -5.82 -4.20
C SER A 74 0.52 -7.03 -4.91
N GLY A 75 1.10 -7.95 -4.14
CA GLY A 75 1.45 -9.27 -4.63
C GLY A 75 0.22 -10.15 -4.83
N MET A 76 -0.74 -10.11 -3.90
CA MET A 76 -1.89 -11.01 -3.89
C MET A 76 -2.90 -10.75 -5.02
N THR A 77 -2.87 -9.56 -5.61
CA THR A 77 -3.64 -9.22 -6.81
C THR A 77 -3.32 -10.12 -8.01
N ASN A 78 -2.16 -10.77 -8.07
CA ASN A 78 -1.88 -11.74 -9.13
C ASN A 78 -2.78 -12.98 -9.06
N ALA A 79 -3.12 -13.42 -7.84
CA ALA A 79 -3.96 -14.60 -7.61
C ALA A 79 -5.46 -14.25 -7.51
N TRP A 80 -5.80 -13.08 -6.97
CA TRP A 80 -7.18 -12.63 -6.77
C TRP A 80 -7.44 -11.23 -7.35
N PRO A 81 -7.30 -11.03 -8.67
CA PRO A 81 -7.38 -9.70 -9.27
C PRO A 81 -8.76 -9.07 -9.14
N GLU A 82 -9.83 -9.85 -9.32
CA GLU A 82 -11.21 -9.33 -9.31
C GLU A 82 -11.60 -8.83 -7.90
N GLU A 83 -11.27 -9.59 -6.86
CA GLU A 83 -11.55 -9.22 -5.48
C GLU A 83 -10.73 -8.01 -5.04
N CYS A 84 -9.45 -7.98 -5.37
CA CYS A 84 -8.58 -6.85 -5.06
C CYS A 84 -9.06 -5.55 -5.73
N VAL A 85 -9.37 -5.60 -7.03
CA VAL A 85 -9.93 -4.44 -7.75
C VAL A 85 -11.26 -4.02 -7.14
N ARG A 86 -12.12 -4.97 -6.76
CA ARG A 86 -13.41 -4.67 -6.14
C ARG A 86 -13.26 -3.95 -4.80
N ILE A 87 -12.33 -4.38 -3.93
CA ILE A 87 -12.03 -3.68 -2.66
C ILE A 87 -11.57 -2.25 -2.96
N PHE A 88 -10.65 -2.08 -3.92
CA PHE A 88 -10.11 -0.77 -4.27
C PHE A 88 -11.18 0.20 -4.79
N GLU A 89 -12.03 -0.23 -5.72
CA GLU A 89 -13.14 0.57 -6.26
C GLU A 89 -14.16 0.97 -5.19
N LEU A 90 -14.50 0.04 -4.30
CA LEU A 90 -15.42 0.31 -3.19
C LEU A 90 -14.83 1.35 -2.23
N GLY A 91 -13.56 1.22 -1.86
CA GLY A 91 -12.88 2.20 -1.01
C GLY A 91 -12.76 3.57 -1.67
N GLN A 92 -12.37 3.63 -2.95
CA GLN A 92 -12.29 4.89 -3.71
C GLN A 92 -13.63 5.62 -3.83
N THR A 93 -14.75 4.88 -3.82
CA THR A 93 -16.10 5.45 -3.87
C THR A 93 -16.74 5.65 -2.48
N GLY A 94 -15.96 5.49 -1.41
CA GLY A 94 -16.40 5.69 -0.03
C GLY A 94 -17.31 4.58 0.52
N LYS A 95 -17.47 3.47 -0.19
CA LYS A 95 -18.30 2.32 0.19
C LYS A 95 -17.56 1.36 1.13
N PHE A 96 -16.98 1.90 2.20
CA PHE A 96 -16.12 1.15 3.12
C PHE A 96 -16.84 -0.02 3.81
N ALA A 97 -18.14 0.08 4.07
CA ALA A 97 -18.89 -1.01 4.68
C ALA A 97 -18.97 -2.25 3.77
N GLU A 98 -19.11 -2.06 2.46
CA GLU A 98 -19.07 -3.15 1.47
C GLU A 98 -17.65 -3.66 1.30
N ALA A 99 -16.66 -2.76 1.18
CA ALA A 99 -15.25 -3.12 1.05
C ALA A 99 -14.77 -3.96 2.23
N LEU A 100 -15.19 -3.61 3.46
CA LEU A 100 -14.81 -4.30 4.70
C LEU A 100 -15.26 -5.77 4.72
N GLN A 101 -16.40 -6.10 4.10
CA GLN A 101 -16.87 -7.49 4.04
C GLN A 101 -15.92 -8.35 3.21
N LEU A 102 -15.56 -7.89 2.01
CA LEU A 102 -14.64 -8.60 1.13
C LEU A 102 -13.22 -8.57 1.69
N TYR A 103 -12.77 -7.43 2.20
CA TYR A 103 -11.48 -7.27 2.88
C TYR A 103 -11.27 -8.32 3.96
N ARG A 104 -12.25 -8.53 4.86
CA ARG A 104 -12.15 -9.54 5.94
C ARG A 104 -12.03 -10.98 5.43
N ILE A 105 -12.66 -11.30 4.29
CA ILE A 105 -12.54 -12.62 3.67
C ILE A 105 -11.14 -12.80 3.08
N MET A 106 -10.59 -11.73 2.50
CA MET A 106 -9.29 -11.72 1.83
C MET A 106 -8.11 -11.55 2.79
N THR A 107 -8.31 -11.03 4.00
CA THR A 107 -7.24 -10.76 4.98
C THR A 107 -6.27 -11.94 5.19
N PRO A 108 -6.71 -13.22 5.30
CA PRO A 108 -5.79 -14.34 5.42
C PRO A 108 -4.81 -14.47 4.23
N ALA A 109 -5.25 -14.13 3.01
CA ALA A 109 -4.40 -14.08 1.84
C ALA A 109 -3.47 -12.86 1.89
N PHE A 110 -3.97 -11.69 2.32
CA PHE A 110 -3.18 -10.46 2.44
C PHE A 110 -2.05 -10.58 3.47
N HIS A 111 -2.21 -11.36 4.53
CA HIS A 111 -1.11 -11.65 5.46
C HIS A 111 0.08 -12.38 4.81
N LEU A 112 -0.10 -12.97 3.63
CA LEU A 112 0.99 -13.62 2.89
C LEU A 112 1.95 -12.62 2.24
N ASP A 113 1.49 -11.39 2.01
CA ASP A 113 2.25 -10.28 1.39
C ASP A 113 3.55 -9.97 2.14
N THR A 114 3.48 -9.92 3.47
CA THR A 114 4.64 -9.63 4.32
C THR A 114 5.52 -10.86 4.62
N SER A 115 5.21 -12.00 4.02
CA SER A 115 6.00 -13.21 4.18
C SER A 115 7.24 -13.22 3.29
N VAL A 116 8.36 -13.73 3.82
CA VAL A 116 9.58 -14.02 3.03
C VAL A 116 9.36 -15.04 1.90
N LYS A 117 8.19 -15.71 1.87
CA LYS A 117 7.79 -16.65 0.83
C LYS A 117 6.67 -16.12 -0.08
N LEU A 118 6.43 -14.80 -0.11
CA LEU A 118 5.39 -14.17 -0.91
C LEU A 118 5.31 -14.74 -2.34
N VAL A 119 6.43 -14.77 -3.06
CA VAL A 119 6.47 -15.25 -4.45
C VAL A 119 6.04 -16.71 -4.58
N GLN A 120 6.41 -17.57 -3.62
CA GLN A 120 5.99 -18.97 -3.60
C GLN A 120 4.50 -19.09 -3.30
N TYR A 121 3.95 -18.22 -2.45
CA TYR A 121 2.52 -18.21 -2.15
C TYR A 121 1.69 -17.72 -3.33
N ILE A 122 2.13 -16.68 -4.04
CA ILE A 122 1.49 -16.23 -5.28
C ILE A 122 1.43 -17.40 -6.29
N LYS A 123 2.58 -18.04 -6.57
CA LYS A 123 2.66 -19.18 -7.49
C LYS A 123 1.86 -20.41 -7.07
N LEU A 124 1.56 -20.54 -5.79
CA LEU A 124 0.73 -21.63 -5.27
C LEU A 124 -0.77 -21.34 -5.46
N ALA A 125 -1.14 -20.05 -5.50
CA ALA A 125 -2.51 -19.60 -5.59
C ALA A 125 -2.98 -19.35 -7.04
N GLU A 126 -2.06 -19.10 -7.98
CA GLU A 126 -2.29 -19.09 -9.44
C GLU A 126 -2.53 -20.49 -10.02
#